data_AF-A0A0V1N911-F1
#
_entry.id   AF-A0A0V1N911-F1
#
_cell.length_a   1.000
_cell.length_b   1.000
_cell.length_c   1.000
_cell.angle_alpha   90.00
_cell.angle_beta   90.00
_cell.angle_gamma   90.00
#
_symmetry.space_group_name_H-M   'P 1'
#
loop_
_entity.id
_entity.type
_entity.pdbx_description
1 polymer ?
#
loop_
_entity_poly.entity_id
_entity_poly.type
_entity_poly.pdbx_seq_one_letter_code
_entity_poly.pdbx_strand_id
1 'polypeptide(L)'
;MYNLYLCISFEVLYVVLSSVSRCKLIAKASQAIRANVLKLAGGAFEVDIFALVVKAWLVMCVQPAASYRPRLWSRLITLTISRFLTQFGIRYLSAPKCQRFVAARCGFPKNLAFQVSRVLEQDVYGDDACFIANHCTADVIGVADGVGGWRNYGVDPSRFSRRLMASCARLVREGRFIAHRPAQLLAASYQEVTRGAWAPSSGGGGGGGSPERPLNGSSTACIVILDRRSSEVHTANLGDSGFLVVRQGRVVHRSQEQQHYFNAPFQLTVSDDAVGQFFGDSPDSAETSTFRVELGDCIVVATDGLFDNLPASLIENELSKLDSFEPMEVQRACNSLAFQARLLSFDRHSMSPFAKKAQEHGIQAIGGKPDDITIILAVVASAESEEEDEEEVEASEQEC
;
A
#
# COMPACT_ATOMS: atom_id res chain seq x y z
N MET A 1 -47.15 -18.56 -35.60
CA MET A 1 -46.87 -17.16 -36.03
C MET A 1 -45.53 -16.59 -35.55
N TYR A 2 -44.66 -17.35 -34.85
CA TYR A 2 -43.34 -16.85 -34.41
C TYR A 2 -42.19 -17.07 -35.41
N ASN A 3 -42.36 -17.94 -36.42
CA ASN A 3 -41.30 -18.25 -37.38
C ASN A 3 -41.23 -17.32 -38.61
N LEU A 4 -42.28 -16.54 -38.89
CA LEU A 4 -42.29 -15.65 -40.07
C LEU A 4 -41.64 -14.29 -39.77
N TYR A 5 -41.72 -13.80 -38.53
CA TYR A 5 -41.02 -12.58 -38.11
C TYR A 5 -39.50 -12.78 -38.02
N LEU A 6 -39.05 -13.99 -37.63
CA LEU A 6 -37.61 -14.31 -37.48
C LEU A 6 -36.84 -14.32 -38.82
N CYS A 7 -37.47 -14.82 -39.90
CA CYS A 7 -36.85 -14.84 -41.22
C CYS A 7 -36.76 -13.42 -41.83
N ILE A 8 -37.76 -12.58 -41.60
CA ILE A 8 -37.78 -11.20 -42.11
C ILE A 8 -36.74 -10.34 -41.38
N SER A 9 -36.50 -10.55 -40.08
CA SER A 9 -35.44 -9.85 -39.34
C SER A 9 -34.02 -10.24 -39.79
N PHE A 10 -33.81 -11.49 -40.19
CA PHE A 10 -32.51 -11.98 -40.65
C PHE A 10 -32.16 -11.51 -42.07
N GLU A 11 -33.10 -11.49 -43.00
CA GLU A 11 -32.88 -10.96 -44.36
C GLU A 11 -32.66 -9.44 -44.35
N VAL A 12 -33.42 -8.69 -43.54
CA VAL A 12 -33.24 -7.23 -43.43
C VAL A 12 -31.89 -6.89 -42.80
N LEU A 13 -31.44 -7.62 -41.78
CA LEU A 13 -30.12 -7.41 -41.18
C LEU A 13 -28.98 -7.81 -42.13
N TYR A 14 -29.15 -8.87 -42.92
CA TYR A 14 -28.16 -9.29 -43.92
C TYR A 14 -28.04 -8.29 -45.07
N VAL A 15 -29.16 -7.78 -45.59
CA VAL A 15 -29.19 -6.76 -46.66
C VAL A 15 -28.61 -5.42 -46.17
N VAL A 16 -28.87 -5.04 -44.92
CA VAL A 16 -28.29 -3.82 -44.31
C VAL A 16 -26.79 -3.97 -44.07
N LEU A 17 -26.32 -5.13 -43.60
CA LEU A 17 -24.90 -5.39 -43.38
C LEU A 17 -24.12 -5.61 -44.69
N SER A 18 -24.73 -6.18 -45.73
CA SER A 18 -24.09 -6.35 -47.05
C SER A 18 -23.95 -5.05 -47.83
N SER A 19 -24.81 -4.06 -47.56
CA SER A 19 -24.83 -2.78 -48.25
C SER A 19 -23.82 -1.76 -47.71
N VAL A 20 -23.33 -1.94 -46.48
CA VAL A 20 -22.58 -0.90 -45.74
C VAL A 20 -21.07 -1.17 -45.64
N SER A 21 -20.52 -2.30 -46.12
CA SER A 21 -19.09 -2.58 -45.87
C SER A 21 -18.35 -3.29 -47.01
N ARG A 22 -17.53 -2.52 -47.75
CA ARG A 22 -16.49 -3.00 -48.66
C ARG A 22 -15.25 -3.57 -47.94
N CYS A 23 -15.42 -4.30 -46.83
CA CYS A 23 -14.30 -4.83 -46.05
C CYS A 23 -14.31 -6.37 -46.03
N LYS A 24 -13.47 -6.98 -46.89
CA LYS A 24 -13.24 -8.44 -46.97
C LYS A 24 -12.81 -9.08 -45.64
N LEU A 25 -12.34 -8.28 -44.67
CA LEU A 25 -11.98 -8.69 -43.31
C LEU A 25 -13.21 -9.02 -42.43
N ILE A 26 -14.31 -8.29 -42.63
CA ILE A 26 -15.55 -8.43 -41.86
C ILE A 26 -16.30 -9.72 -42.27
N ALA A 27 -16.30 -10.03 -43.56
CA ALA A 27 -16.85 -11.30 -44.06
C ALA A 27 -16.12 -12.52 -43.49
N LYS A 28 -14.79 -12.45 -43.36
CA LYS A 28 -13.96 -13.52 -42.75
C LYS A 28 -14.18 -13.64 -41.24
N ALA A 29 -14.29 -12.54 -40.51
CA ALA A 29 -14.57 -12.55 -39.08
C ALA A 29 -15.97 -13.12 -38.77
N SER A 30 -16.98 -12.75 -39.57
CA SER A 30 -18.35 -13.29 -39.47
C SER A 30 -18.38 -14.81 -39.74
N GLN A 31 -17.64 -15.29 -40.74
CA GLN A 31 -17.52 -16.73 -41.02
C GLN A 31 -16.81 -17.50 -39.90
N ALA A 32 -15.77 -16.92 -39.29
CA ALA A 32 -15.03 -17.53 -38.18
C ALA A 32 -15.87 -17.60 -36.89
N ILE A 33 -16.64 -16.56 -36.60
CA ILE A 33 -17.58 -16.53 -35.46
C ILE A 33 -18.69 -17.56 -35.68
N ARG A 34 -19.26 -17.64 -36.89
CA ARG A 34 -20.27 -18.64 -37.24
C ARG A 34 -19.77 -20.08 -37.08
N ALA A 35 -18.53 -20.37 -37.47
CA ALA A 35 -17.92 -21.70 -37.37
C ALA A 35 -17.62 -22.12 -35.91
N ASN A 36 -17.25 -21.16 -35.04
CA ASN A 36 -16.97 -21.43 -33.63
C ASN A 36 -18.24 -21.55 -32.79
N VAL A 37 -19.29 -20.77 -33.11
CA VAL A 37 -20.60 -20.85 -32.42
C VAL A 37 -21.32 -22.16 -32.75
N LEU A 38 -21.25 -22.65 -33.99
CA LEU A 38 -21.79 -23.96 -34.36
C LEU A 38 -21.07 -25.15 -33.69
N LYS A 39 -19.83 -24.96 -33.23
CA LYS A 39 -19.08 -25.97 -32.46
C LYS A 39 -19.42 -25.99 -30.96
N LEU A 40 -20.00 -24.91 -30.43
CA LEU A 40 -20.34 -24.75 -29.01
C LEU A 40 -21.83 -25.04 -28.72
N ALA A 41 -22.65 -25.19 -29.76
CA ALA A 41 -24.09 -25.40 -29.66
C ALA A 41 -24.47 -26.81 -29.18
N GLY A 42 -24.34 -27.01 -27.86
CA GLY A 42 -24.86 -28.15 -27.11
C GLY A 42 -25.52 -27.70 -25.81
N GLY A 43 -26.42 -26.72 -25.84
CA GLY A 43 -27.21 -26.35 -24.66
C GLY A 43 -27.88 -24.98 -24.73
N ALA A 44 -29.12 -24.91 -24.25
CA ALA A 44 -30.07 -23.81 -24.42
C ALA A 44 -29.83 -22.58 -23.51
N PHE A 45 -28.64 -21.98 -23.55
CA PHE A 45 -28.30 -20.81 -22.71
C PHE A 45 -27.72 -19.59 -23.46
N GLU A 46 -27.74 -19.58 -24.79
CA GLU A 46 -26.86 -18.66 -25.57
C GLU A 46 -27.54 -17.51 -26.33
N VAL A 47 -28.85 -17.29 -26.24
CA VAL A 47 -29.48 -16.20 -27.01
C VAL A 47 -29.23 -14.81 -26.39
N ASP A 48 -29.12 -14.72 -25.06
CA ASP A 48 -28.99 -13.42 -24.37
C ASP A 48 -27.56 -12.86 -24.32
N ILE A 49 -26.53 -13.72 -24.20
CA ILE A 49 -25.13 -13.27 -24.25
C ILE A 49 -24.79 -12.77 -25.65
N PHE A 50 -25.33 -13.42 -26.70
CA PHE A 50 -25.11 -12.98 -28.08
C PHE A 50 -25.76 -11.60 -28.34
N ALA A 51 -26.97 -11.37 -27.84
CA ALA A 51 -27.61 -10.05 -27.92
C ALA A 51 -26.84 -8.97 -27.14
N LEU A 52 -26.24 -9.32 -26.00
CA LEU A 52 -25.40 -8.45 -25.18
C LEU A 52 -24.09 -8.07 -25.89
N VAL A 53 -23.40 -9.06 -26.49
CA VAL A 53 -22.16 -8.86 -27.25
C VAL A 53 -22.42 -8.06 -28.52
N VAL A 54 -23.51 -8.32 -29.24
CA VAL A 54 -23.89 -7.58 -30.46
C VAL A 54 -24.30 -6.14 -30.12
N LYS A 55 -25.00 -5.89 -29.01
CA LYS A 55 -25.33 -4.53 -28.56
C LYS A 55 -24.10 -3.76 -28.08
N ALA A 56 -23.22 -4.39 -27.30
CA ALA A 56 -21.96 -3.77 -26.87
C ALA A 56 -21.04 -3.46 -28.08
N TRP A 57 -21.03 -4.34 -29.08
CA TRP A 57 -20.27 -4.13 -30.32
C TRP A 57 -20.89 -3.05 -31.22
N LEU A 58 -22.22 -2.97 -31.33
CA LEU A 58 -22.91 -1.89 -32.05
C LEU A 58 -22.64 -0.51 -31.43
N VAL A 59 -22.59 -0.42 -30.09
CA VAL A 59 -22.22 0.82 -29.38
C VAL A 59 -20.77 1.20 -29.63
N MET A 60 -19.87 0.22 -29.74
CA MET A 60 -18.45 0.45 -30.10
C MET A 60 -18.25 0.86 -31.57
N CYS A 61 -19.15 0.48 -32.47
CA CYS A 61 -19.01 0.71 -33.91
C CYS A 61 -19.77 1.94 -34.44
N VAL A 62 -20.73 2.50 -33.70
CA VAL A 62 -21.50 3.70 -34.10
C VAL A 62 -20.93 4.97 -33.43
N GLN A 63 -19.91 5.56 -34.08
CA GLN A 63 -19.49 6.99 -34.06
C GLN A 63 -18.63 7.54 -32.89
N PRO A 64 -17.91 8.68 -33.10
CA PRO A 64 -16.72 8.88 -33.90
C PRO A 64 -15.43 8.93 -33.03
N ALA A 65 -14.27 8.77 -33.66
CA ALA A 65 -12.94 8.63 -33.06
C ALA A 65 -12.35 9.88 -32.35
N ALA A 66 -13.17 10.70 -31.69
CA ALA A 66 -12.72 11.89 -30.98
C ALA A 66 -13.23 11.85 -29.53
N SER A 67 -12.31 11.82 -28.57
CA SER A 67 -12.49 11.76 -27.10
C SER A 67 -12.71 10.37 -26.48
N TYR A 68 -11.61 9.60 -26.38
CA TYR A 68 -11.54 8.34 -25.65
C TYR A 68 -11.42 8.61 -24.14
N ARG A 69 -12.52 8.50 -23.37
CA ARG A 69 -12.53 8.54 -21.88
C ARG A 69 -12.97 7.18 -21.31
N PRO A 70 -12.07 6.20 -21.14
CA PRO A 70 -12.42 4.79 -20.86
C PRO A 70 -13.17 4.56 -19.54
N ARG A 71 -13.02 5.43 -18.53
CA ARG A 71 -13.67 5.31 -17.22
C ARG A 71 -15.18 5.60 -17.24
N LEU A 72 -15.61 6.60 -18.01
CA LEU A 72 -17.02 6.98 -18.17
C LEU A 72 -17.84 5.91 -18.88
N TRP A 73 -17.25 5.29 -19.91
CA TRP A 73 -17.92 4.22 -20.66
C TRP A 73 -18.03 2.92 -19.86
N SER A 74 -17.02 2.59 -19.05
CA SER A 74 -17.09 1.47 -18.10
C SER A 74 -18.22 1.68 -17.09
N ARG A 75 -18.40 2.90 -16.58
CA ARG A 75 -19.51 3.28 -15.68
C ARG A 75 -20.87 3.10 -16.35
N LEU A 76 -21.06 3.63 -17.57
CA LEU A 76 -22.35 3.55 -18.26
C LEU A 76 -22.75 2.11 -18.56
N ILE A 77 -21.79 1.27 -18.96
CA ILE A 77 -22.01 -0.16 -19.20
C ILE A 77 -22.37 -0.87 -17.89
N THR A 78 -21.62 -0.62 -16.81
CA THR A 78 -21.85 -1.27 -15.51
C THR A 78 -23.21 -0.89 -14.92
N LEU A 79 -23.59 0.38 -14.97
CA LEU A 79 -24.89 0.87 -14.49
C LEU A 79 -26.06 0.33 -15.32
N THR A 80 -25.89 0.24 -16.64
CA THR A 80 -26.92 -0.30 -17.54
C THR A 80 -27.11 -1.80 -17.31
N ILE A 81 -26.01 -2.56 -17.17
CA ILE A 81 -26.04 -3.99 -16.86
C ILE A 81 -26.65 -4.23 -15.48
N SER A 82 -26.25 -3.44 -14.47
CA SER A 82 -26.76 -3.56 -13.10
C SER A 82 -28.26 -3.28 -13.01
N ARG A 83 -28.76 -2.19 -13.62
CA ARG A 83 -30.21 -1.88 -13.68
C ARG A 83 -31.00 -2.97 -14.38
N PHE A 84 -30.49 -3.50 -15.49
CA PHE A 84 -31.15 -4.56 -16.25
C PHE A 84 -31.21 -5.87 -15.45
N LEU A 85 -30.12 -6.30 -14.82
CA LEU A 85 -30.09 -7.53 -14.02
C LEU A 85 -31.01 -7.45 -12.79
N THR A 86 -31.09 -6.28 -12.16
CA THR A 86 -31.99 -6.03 -11.02
C THR A 86 -33.45 -6.14 -11.42
N GLN A 87 -33.81 -5.73 -12.65
CA GLN A 87 -35.18 -5.83 -13.18
C GLN A 87 -35.62 -7.29 -13.42
N PHE A 88 -34.67 -8.23 -13.60
CA PHE A 88 -34.93 -9.66 -13.78
C PHE A 88 -34.70 -10.49 -12.51
N GLY A 89 -34.56 -9.85 -11.34
CA GLY A 89 -34.36 -10.55 -10.06
C GLY A 89 -32.96 -11.16 -9.89
N ILE A 90 -32.04 -10.89 -10.82
CA ILE A 90 -30.63 -11.29 -10.73
C ILE A 90 -29.93 -10.18 -9.94
N ARG A 91 -29.71 -10.41 -8.64
CA ARG A 91 -28.90 -9.49 -7.82
C ARG A 91 -27.49 -9.45 -8.43
N TYR A 92 -27.09 -8.29 -8.95
CA TYR A 92 -25.67 -8.00 -9.14
C TYR A 92 -25.05 -8.10 -7.76
N LEU A 93 -24.25 -9.16 -7.52
CA LEU A 93 -23.41 -9.19 -6.32
C LEU A 93 -22.58 -7.91 -6.41
N SER A 94 -22.83 -6.96 -5.49
CA SER A 94 -22.00 -5.77 -5.37
C SER A 94 -20.56 -6.23 -5.45
N ALA A 95 -19.75 -5.62 -6.32
CA ALA A 95 -18.32 -5.88 -6.34
C ALA A 95 -17.83 -5.87 -4.87
N PRO A 96 -17.01 -6.85 -4.44
CA PRO A 96 -16.56 -6.89 -3.06
C PRO A 96 -16.04 -5.51 -2.68
N LYS A 97 -16.56 -4.94 -1.58
CA LYS A 97 -16.13 -3.64 -1.08
C LYS A 97 -14.61 -3.73 -0.90
N CYS A 98 -13.90 -3.11 -1.83
CA CYS A 98 -12.45 -3.15 -1.91
C CYS A 98 -11.94 -2.56 -0.59
N GLN A 99 -11.08 -3.25 0.15
CA GLN A 99 -10.57 -2.72 1.41
C GLN A 99 -9.43 -1.73 1.12
N ARG A 100 -9.29 -0.70 1.95
CA ARG A 100 -8.17 0.25 1.88
C ARG A 100 -7.64 0.58 3.27
N PHE A 101 -6.45 1.16 3.32
CA PHE A 101 -5.96 1.81 4.54
C PHE A 101 -6.43 3.26 4.63
N VAL A 102 -6.99 3.62 5.79
CA VAL A 102 -6.96 4.99 6.30
C VAL A 102 -5.75 5.06 7.23
N ALA A 103 -4.68 5.71 6.79
CA ALA A 103 -3.39 5.70 7.48
C ALA A 103 -2.97 7.09 7.96
N ALA A 104 -2.45 7.14 9.18
CA ALA A 104 -1.85 8.31 9.80
C ALA A 104 -0.41 7.98 10.23
N ARG A 105 0.40 9.01 10.43
CA ARG A 105 1.78 8.87 10.88
C ARG A 105 2.13 9.91 11.93
N CYS A 106 2.99 9.55 12.87
CA CYS A 106 3.49 10.43 13.91
C CYS A 106 4.86 9.94 14.37
N GLY A 107 5.68 10.87 14.86
CA GLY A 107 6.97 10.49 15.40
C GLY A 107 7.66 11.62 16.14
N PHE A 108 8.71 11.25 16.86
CA PHE A 108 9.53 12.17 17.62
C PHE A 108 11.00 11.76 17.60
N PRO A 109 11.95 12.70 17.44
CA PRO A 109 13.35 12.38 17.64
C PRO A 109 13.68 12.18 19.13
N LYS A 110 14.69 11.35 19.38
CA LYS A 110 15.31 11.06 20.68
C LYS A 110 15.74 12.32 21.41
N ASN A 111 16.48 13.19 20.72
CA ASN A 111 17.05 14.41 21.28
C ASN A 111 16.34 15.66 20.76
N LEU A 112 15.70 16.44 21.65
CA LEU A 112 15.15 17.77 21.35
C LEU A 112 16.17 18.92 21.57
N ALA A 113 17.35 18.61 22.15
CA ALA A 113 18.27 19.62 22.68
C ALA A 113 18.99 20.45 21.61
N PHE A 114 18.98 20.02 20.34
CA PHE A 114 19.53 20.78 19.22
C PHE A 114 18.40 21.19 18.28
N GLN A 115 17.85 22.37 18.57
CA GLN A 115 16.86 23.11 17.77
C GLN A 115 15.47 22.45 17.71
N VAL A 116 14.44 23.31 17.66
CA VAL A 116 13.05 22.99 17.31
C VAL A 116 13.05 21.79 16.39
N SER A 117 12.43 20.66 16.78
CA SER A 117 12.27 19.46 15.95
C SER A 117 11.86 19.92 14.57
N ARG A 118 12.87 20.04 13.75
CA ARG A 118 12.75 20.59 12.44
C ARG A 118 12.33 19.35 11.70
N VAL A 119 11.02 19.11 11.70
CA VAL A 119 10.33 18.32 10.66
C VAL A 119 10.58 19.07 9.35
N LEU A 120 11.85 19.21 8.97
CA LEU A 120 12.32 19.86 7.76
C LEU A 120 12.07 18.96 6.58
N GLU A 121 12.01 17.65 6.85
CA GLU A 121 11.77 16.62 5.88
C GLU A 121 10.57 15.81 6.34
N GLN A 122 9.54 15.82 5.50
CA GLN A 122 8.36 14.99 5.66
C GLN A 122 8.79 13.54 5.84
N ASP A 123 8.29 12.88 6.89
CA ASP A 123 8.42 11.43 7.15
C ASP A 123 9.75 10.94 7.74
N VAL A 124 10.55 11.85 8.30
CA VAL A 124 11.80 11.54 9.01
C VAL A 124 11.73 12.05 10.45
N TYR A 125 12.08 11.21 11.42
CA TYR A 125 12.02 11.52 12.85
C TYR A 125 13.33 11.11 13.55
N GLY A 126 14.31 12.00 13.56
CA GLY A 126 15.65 11.64 14.02
C GLY A 126 16.35 10.79 12.96
N ASP A 127 16.80 9.58 13.34
CA ASP A 127 17.35 8.60 12.41
C ASP A 127 16.28 7.70 11.77
N ASP A 128 15.05 7.73 12.26
CA ASP A 128 13.94 6.98 11.68
C ASP A 128 13.40 7.63 10.41
N ALA A 129 12.87 6.80 9.52
CA ALA A 129 12.07 7.23 8.39
C ALA A 129 10.84 6.33 8.19
N CYS A 130 9.82 6.86 7.53
CA CYS A 130 8.64 6.09 7.14
C CYS A 130 8.11 6.48 5.77
N PHE A 131 7.16 5.73 5.24
CA PHE A 131 6.39 6.14 4.07
C PHE A 131 4.98 5.57 4.10
N ILE A 132 4.08 6.29 3.43
CA ILE A 132 2.74 5.81 3.05
C ILE A 132 2.64 6.02 1.53
N ALA A 133 2.35 4.95 0.80
CA ALA A 133 2.17 4.98 -0.64
C ALA A 133 0.99 4.10 -1.05
N ASN A 134 0.31 4.51 -2.11
CA ASN A 134 -0.76 3.74 -2.71
C ASN A 134 -0.44 3.46 -4.18
N HIS A 135 -1.00 2.37 -4.67
CA HIS A 135 -1.06 2.02 -6.08
C HIS A 135 -2.47 1.47 -6.36
N CYS A 136 -2.87 1.39 -7.62
CA CYS A 136 -4.26 1.08 -8.02
C CYS A 136 -4.86 -0.18 -7.37
N THR A 137 -4.03 -1.11 -6.90
CA THR A 137 -4.44 -2.39 -6.30
C THR A 137 -3.90 -2.62 -4.89
N ALA A 138 -3.15 -1.69 -4.30
CA ALA A 138 -2.55 -1.91 -2.99
C ALA A 138 -2.29 -0.63 -2.21
N ASP A 139 -2.39 -0.72 -0.89
CA ASP A 139 -1.86 0.28 0.05
C ASP A 139 -0.59 -0.27 0.70
N VAL A 140 0.46 0.55 0.75
CA VAL A 140 1.76 0.15 1.27
C VAL A 140 2.25 1.16 2.28
N ILE A 141 2.62 0.66 3.45
CA ILE A 141 3.20 1.45 4.53
C ILE A 141 4.50 0.79 4.99
N GLY A 142 5.42 1.60 5.49
CA GLY A 142 6.65 1.05 6.05
C GLY A 142 7.43 2.04 6.90
N VAL A 143 8.28 1.48 7.75
CA VAL A 143 9.18 2.20 8.65
C VAL A 143 10.58 1.60 8.55
N ALA A 144 11.60 2.42 8.84
CA ALA A 144 12.98 2.00 8.99
C ALA A 144 13.65 2.83 10.08
N ASP A 145 14.33 2.16 11.01
CA ASP A 145 15.15 2.79 12.05
C ASP A 145 16.63 2.74 11.65
N GLY A 146 17.24 3.91 11.50
CA GLY A 146 18.64 4.09 11.12
C GLY A 146 19.58 3.85 12.30
N VAL A 147 20.55 2.95 12.13
CA VAL A 147 21.42 2.52 13.24
C VAL A 147 22.33 3.67 13.71
N GLY A 148 22.07 4.20 14.90
CA GLY A 148 22.75 5.38 15.42
C GLY A 148 24.29 5.28 15.55
N GLY A 149 24.84 4.05 15.58
CA GLY A 149 26.28 3.79 15.69
C GLY A 149 27.12 4.38 14.54
N TRP A 150 26.52 4.61 13.37
CA TRP A 150 27.16 5.24 12.22
C TRP A 150 27.71 6.64 12.48
N ARG A 151 27.14 7.36 13.47
CA ARG A 151 27.63 8.68 13.86
C ARG A 151 29.09 8.68 14.32
N ASN A 152 29.55 7.57 14.92
CA ASN A 152 30.94 7.42 15.36
C ASN A 152 31.94 7.41 14.19
N TYR A 153 31.45 7.21 12.96
CA TYR A 153 32.22 7.19 11.72
C TYR A 153 31.95 8.43 10.85
N GLY A 154 31.29 9.45 11.39
CA GLY A 154 30.93 10.66 10.65
C GLY A 154 29.84 10.45 9.60
N VAL A 155 29.11 9.33 9.67
CA VAL A 155 27.99 9.00 8.79
C VAL A 155 26.68 9.34 9.49
N ASP A 156 25.83 10.10 8.81
CA ASP A 156 24.49 10.45 9.28
C ASP A 156 23.53 9.25 9.10
N PRO A 157 23.06 8.59 10.19
CA PRO A 157 22.24 7.38 10.11
C PRO A 157 20.90 7.62 9.41
N SER A 158 20.32 8.82 9.58
CA SER A 158 19.04 9.19 8.98
C SER A 158 19.03 9.13 7.45
N ARG A 159 20.20 9.22 6.80
CA ARG A 159 20.27 9.18 5.34
C ARG A 159 19.86 7.82 4.79
N PHE A 160 20.31 6.73 5.42
CA PHE A 160 20.07 5.39 4.93
C PHE A 160 18.59 5.01 5.02
N SER A 161 18.00 5.14 6.21
CA SER A 161 16.58 4.88 6.47
C SER A 161 15.68 5.72 5.56
N ARG A 162 15.95 7.03 5.45
CA ARG A 162 15.23 7.95 4.55
C ARG A 162 15.30 7.50 3.11
N ARG A 163 16.49 7.18 2.60
CA ARG A 163 16.66 6.77 1.19
C ARG A 163 15.95 5.46 0.91
N LEU A 164 16.01 4.51 1.83
CA LEU A 164 15.35 3.22 1.73
C LEU A 164 13.82 3.39 1.64
N MET A 165 13.22 4.16 2.56
CA MET A 165 11.77 4.42 2.56
C MET A 165 11.31 5.23 1.35
N ALA A 166 12.10 6.23 0.90
CA ALA A 166 11.81 6.99 -0.30
C ALA A 166 11.84 6.11 -1.57
N SER A 167 12.81 5.19 -1.66
CA SER A 167 12.90 4.23 -2.76
C SER A 167 11.69 3.28 -2.76
N CYS A 168 11.31 2.71 -1.60
CA CYS A 168 10.10 1.90 -1.46
C CYS A 168 8.85 2.66 -1.95
N ALA A 169 8.64 3.88 -1.46
CA ALA A 169 7.48 4.68 -1.82
C ALA A 169 7.42 4.96 -3.33
N ARG A 170 8.57 5.25 -3.95
CA ARG A 170 8.66 5.48 -5.40
C ARG A 170 8.36 4.22 -6.21
N LEU A 171 8.95 3.08 -5.86
CA LEU A 171 8.70 1.79 -6.52
C LEU A 171 7.22 1.39 -6.43
N VAL A 172 6.56 1.65 -5.30
CA VAL A 172 5.12 1.44 -5.15
C VAL A 172 4.30 2.32 -6.10
N ARG A 173 4.56 3.64 -6.12
CA ARG A 173 3.84 4.58 -7.00
C ARG A 173 4.04 4.29 -8.48
N GLU A 174 5.23 3.81 -8.86
CA GLU A 174 5.54 3.38 -10.23
C GLU A 174 4.97 2.00 -10.60
N GLY A 175 4.32 1.30 -9.66
CA GLY A 175 3.80 -0.05 -9.89
C GLY A 175 4.90 -1.11 -10.05
N ARG A 176 6.13 -0.82 -9.63
CA ARG A 176 7.30 -1.70 -9.72
C ARG A 176 7.47 -2.56 -8.48
N PHE A 177 6.39 -3.23 -8.08
CA PHE A 177 6.36 -4.13 -6.93
C PHE A 177 5.32 -5.23 -7.15
N ILE A 178 5.42 -6.30 -6.35
CA ILE A 178 4.44 -7.38 -6.35
C ILE A 178 3.81 -7.41 -4.96
N ALA A 179 2.49 -7.20 -4.89
CA ALA A 179 1.79 -6.97 -3.62
C ALA A 179 1.97 -8.11 -2.60
N HIS A 180 1.98 -9.36 -3.06
CA HIS A 180 2.19 -10.54 -2.22
C HIS A 180 3.68 -10.88 -1.98
N ARG A 181 4.63 -9.99 -2.32
CA ARG A 181 6.08 -10.18 -2.13
C ARG A 181 6.77 -8.95 -1.55
N PRO A 182 6.41 -8.50 -0.33
CA PRO A 182 6.99 -7.31 0.31
C PRO A 182 8.52 -7.38 0.46
N ALA A 183 9.10 -8.56 0.70
CA ALA A 183 10.55 -8.73 0.75
C ALA A 183 11.26 -8.36 -0.58
N GLN A 184 10.59 -8.55 -1.73
CA GLN A 184 11.14 -8.12 -3.03
C GLN A 184 11.11 -6.60 -3.19
N LEU A 185 10.10 -5.92 -2.66
CA LEU A 185 10.08 -4.46 -2.60
C LEU A 185 11.25 -3.96 -1.76
N LEU A 186 11.47 -4.54 -0.58
CA LEU A 186 12.59 -4.22 0.29
C LEU A 186 13.95 -4.46 -0.42
N ALA A 187 14.11 -5.61 -1.06
CA ALA A 187 15.33 -5.97 -1.79
C ALA A 187 15.60 -5.02 -2.97
N ALA A 188 14.58 -4.68 -3.75
CA ALA A 188 14.69 -3.74 -4.87
C ALA A 188 15.11 -2.35 -4.37
N SER A 189 14.50 -1.86 -3.29
CA SER A 189 14.86 -0.58 -2.70
C SER A 189 16.29 -0.56 -2.16
N TYR A 190 16.69 -1.62 -1.45
CA TYR A 190 18.05 -1.78 -0.94
C TYR A 190 19.09 -1.79 -2.07
N GLN A 191 18.79 -2.45 -3.19
CA GLN A 191 19.67 -2.43 -4.37
C GLN A 191 19.83 -1.03 -4.98
N GLU A 192 18.77 -0.21 -4.98
CA GLU A 192 18.86 1.18 -5.45
C GLU A 192 19.71 2.05 -4.53
N VAL A 193 19.58 1.87 -3.21
CA VAL A 193 20.43 2.55 -2.22
C VAL A 193 21.90 2.15 -2.41
N THR A 194 22.16 0.86 -2.58
CA THR A 194 23.51 0.30 -2.76
C THR A 194 24.20 0.81 -4.03
N ARG A 195 23.46 0.90 -5.14
CA ARG A 195 24.02 1.30 -6.45
C ARG A 195 24.17 2.82 -6.60
N GLY A 196 23.76 3.62 -5.61
CA GLY A 196 23.73 5.08 -5.73
C GLY A 196 22.81 5.58 -6.85
N ALA A 197 21.85 4.76 -7.28
CA ALA A 197 21.04 4.99 -8.48
C ALA A 197 19.84 5.92 -8.24
N TRP A 198 19.93 6.83 -7.26
CA TRP A 198 18.86 7.75 -6.94
C TRP A 198 19.06 9.09 -7.65
N ALA A 199 18.08 9.48 -8.45
CA ALA A 199 17.90 10.85 -8.89
C ALA A 199 16.61 11.37 -8.25
N PRO A 200 16.65 12.33 -7.33
CA PRO A 200 15.43 12.97 -6.87
C PRO A 200 14.89 13.84 -8.00
N SER A 201 13.68 13.56 -8.47
CA SER A 201 12.97 14.41 -9.44
C SER A 201 12.33 15.65 -8.81
N SER A 202 12.59 15.95 -7.53
CA SER A 202 11.94 17.06 -6.84
C SER A 202 12.87 17.64 -5.77
N GLY A 203 13.72 18.56 -6.22
CA GLY A 203 14.63 19.35 -5.39
C GLY A 203 15.45 20.25 -6.31
N GLY A 204 14.88 21.42 -6.66
CA GLY A 204 15.52 22.39 -7.54
C GLY A 204 16.91 22.79 -7.03
N GLY A 205 17.93 22.40 -7.78
CA GLY A 205 19.33 22.74 -7.53
C GLY A 205 20.15 22.18 -8.68
N GLY A 206 20.23 22.93 -9.78
CA GLY A 206 20.91 22.52 -10.99
C GLY A 206 22.41 22.24 -10.79
N GLY A 207 22.93 21.33 -11.62
CA GLY A 207 24.36 21.11 -11.78
C GLY A 207 24.66 19.64 -12.01
N GLY A 208 25.20 19.31 -13.18
CA GLY A 208 25.77 17.99 -13.44
C GLY A 208 26.77 17.62 -12.34
N GLY A 209 26.42 16.62 -11.53
CA GLY A 209 27.24 16.11 -10.43
C GLY A 209 27.65 14.68 -10.71
N SER A 210 28.89 14.36 -10.39
CA SER A 210 29.48 13.01 -10.35
C SER A 210 28.54 11.98 -9.72
N PRO A 211 28.66 10.67 -10.05
CA PRO A 211 27.86 9.63 -9.38
C PRO A 211 27.93 9.81 -7.85
N GLU A 212 26.77 9.93 -7.20
CA GLU A 212 26.70 9.96 -5.72
C GLU A 212 27.47 8.74 -5.19
N ARG A 213 28.36 8.95 -4.23
CA ARG A 213 29.02 7.84 -3.54
C ARG A 213 27.98 6.90 -2.91
N PRO A 214 28.28 5.60 -2.77
CA PRO A 214 27.43 4.67 -2.04
C PRO A 214 27.01 5.25 -0.70
N LEU A 215 25.73 5.11 -0.37
CA LEU A 215 25.19 5.70 0.84
C LEU A 215 25.53 4.80 2.03
N ASN A 216 26.66 5.08 2.67
CA ASN A 216 27.04 4.39 3.89
C ASN A 216 25.97 4.56 4.98
N GLY A 217 25.69 3.48 5.69
CA GLY A 217 24.65 3.45 6.72
C GLY A 217 24.01 2.07 6.84
N SER A 218 23.18 1.91 7.85
CA SER A 218 22.33 0.73 8.00
C SER A 218 21.01 1.09 8.66
N SER A 219 20.00 0.24 8.43
CA SER A 219 18.71 0.36 9.12
C SER A 219 18.01 -0.99 9.24
N THR A 220 17.09 -1.06 10.20
CA THR A 220 16.00 -2.04 10.18
C THR A 220 14.99 -1.67 9.08
N ALA A 221 14.02 -2.53 8.80
CA ALA A 221 12.91 -2.20 7.91
C ALA A 221 11.67 -3.09 8.17
N CYS A 222 10.51 -2.47 8.30
CA CYS A 222 9.22 -3.18 8.31
C CYS A 222 8.31 -2.63 7.21
N ILE A 223 7.86 -3.51 6.31
CA ILE A 223 6.97 -3.19 5.19
C ILE A 223 5.66 -3.97 5.34
N VAL A 224 4.53 -3.28 5.17
CA VAL A 224 3.19 -3.87 5.20
C VAL A 224 2.44 -3.45 3.93
N ILE A 225 1.94 -4.44 3.19
CA ILE A 225 1.19 -4.27 1.95
C ILE A 225 -0.22 -4.86 2.13
N LEU A 226 -1.27 -4.05 1.95
CA LEU A 226 -2.62 -4.55 1.73
C LEU A 226 -2.84 -4.77 0.24
N ASP A 227 -2.95 -6.03 -0.21
CA ASP A 227 -3.43 -6.34 -1.57
C ASP A 227 -4.95 -6.23 -1.56
N ARG A 228 -5.46 -5.16 -2.16
CA ARG A 228 -6.89 -4.86 -2.17
C ARG A 228 -7.71 -5.86 -2.99
N ARG A 229 -7.07 -6.66 -3.85
CA ARG A 229 -7.75 -7.70 -4.66
C ARG A 229 -8.03 -8.96 -3.85
N SER A 230 -7.12 -9.34 -2.96
CA SER A 230 -7.24 -10.54 -2.13
C SER A 230 -7.77 -10.26 -0.73
N SER A 231 -7.81 -8.99 -0.29
CA SER A 231 -8.11 -8.61 1.10
C SER A 231 -7.14 -9.24 2.09
N GLU A 232 -5.88 -9.36 1.66
CA GLU A 232 -4.79 -9.90 2.47
C GLU A 232 -3.73 -8.84 2.70
N VAL A 233 -3.17 -8.89 3.91
CA VAL A 233 -1.98 -8.14 4.27
C VAL A 233 -0.78 -9.07 4.15
N HIS A 234 0.25 -8.59 3.46
CA HIS A 234 1.54 -9.23 3.33
C HIS A 234 2.60 -8.36 3.98
N THR A 235 3.46 -8.95 4.81
CA THR A 235 4.50 -8.20 5.54
C THR A 235 5.89 -8.75 5.30
N ALA A 236 6.89 -7.87 5.44
CA ALA A 236 8.30 -8.23 5.53
C ALA A 236 8.94 -7.37 6.64
N ASN A 237 9.47 -8.02 7.67
CA ASN A 237 10.16 -7.36 8.78
C ASN A 237 11.61 -7.81 8.84
N LEU A 238 12.55 -6.87 8.87
CA LEU A 238 13.97 -7.10 9.09
C LEU A 238 14.43 -6.25 10.28
N GLY A 239 14.79 -6.90 11.38
CA GLY A 239 15.23 -6.25 12.62
C GLY A 239 14.15 -6.22 13.70
N ASP A 240 14.19 -5.21 14.57
CA ASP A 240 13.30 -5.02 15.73
C ASP A 240 12.35 -3.82 15.62
N SER A 241 12.30 -3.16 14.45
CA SER A 241 11.04 -2.57 13.97
C SER A 241 9.97 -3.67 13.84
N GLY A 242 8.71 -3.28 13.65
CA GLY A 242 7.67 -4.27 13.50
C GLY A 242 6.27 -3.76 13.24
N PHE A 243 5.32 -4.69 13.32
CA PHE A 243 3.90 -4.40 13.22
C PHE A 243 3.08 -5.18 14.25
N LEU A 244 1.90 -4.65 14.54
CA LEU A 244 0.92 -5.22 15.45
C LEU A 244 -0.48 -4.97 14.88
N VAL A 245 -1.31 -6.02 14.85
CA VAL A 245 -2.70 -5.94 14.37
C VAL A 245 -3.64 -6.09 15.54
N VAL A 246 -4.47 -5.09 15.78
CA VAL A 246 -5.52 -5.06 16.79
C VAL A 246 -6.87 -5.21 16.12
N ARG A 247 -7.62 -6.25 16.52
CA ARG A 247 -9.01 -6.50 16.12
C ARG A 247 -9.87 -6.51 17.37
N GLN A 248 -10.94 -5.72 17.37
CA GLN A 248 -11.89 -5.65 18.49
C GLN A 248 -11.20 -5.45 19.86
N GLY A 249 -10.21 -4.54 19.90
CA GLY A 249 -9.46 -4.22 21.12
C GLY A 249 -8.47 -5.29 21.58
N ARG A 250 -8.14 -6.29 20.75
CA ARG A 250 -7.17 -7.36 21.07
C ARG A 250 -6.13 -7.52 19.99
N VAL A 251 -4.88 -7.79 20.37
CA VAL A 251 -3.83 -8.18 19.43
C VAL A 251 -4.15 -9.54 18.82
N VAL A 252 -4.26 -9.60 17.48
CA VAL A 252 -4.48 -10.84 16.71
C VAL A 252 -3.26 -11.26 15.91
N HIS A 253 -2.39 -10.31 15.52
CA HIS A 253 -1.11 -10.59 14.86
C HIS A 253 -0.02 -9.65 15.38
N ARG A 254 1.23 -10.12 15.39
CA ARG A 254 2.42 -9.36 15.77
C ARG A 254 3.62 -9.89 15.00
N SER A 255 4.50 -9.00 14.54
CA SER A 255 5.79 -9.38 13.94
C SER A 255 6.72 -10.04 14.95
N GLN A 256 7.56 -10.96 14.48
CA GLN A 256 8.69 -11.45 15.25
C GLN A 256 9.88 -10.49 15.10
N GLU A 257 10.49 -10.11 16.22
CA GLU A 257 11.73 -9.33 16.23
C GLU A 257 12.90 -10.23 15.82
N GLN A 258 13.81 -9.69 15.01
CA GLN A 258 15.02 -10.38 14.57
C GLN A 258 16.25 -9.67 15.11
N GLN A 259 17.01 -10.38 15.96
CA GLN A 259 18.23 -9.87 16.59
C GLN A 259 19.32 -10.94 16.57
N HIS A 260 20.58 -10.52 16.42
CA HIS A 260 21.76 -11.39 16.52
C HIS A 260 22.08 -11.73 17.98
N TYR A 261 21.85 -10.74 18.86
CA TYR A 261 21.84 -10.83 20.31
C TYR A 261 21.01 -9.66 20.85
N PHE A 262 20.73 -9.64 22.16
CA PHE A 262 19.87 -8.62 22.76
C PHE A 262 20.28 -7.19 22.35
N ASN A 263 19.33 -6.45 21.78
CA ASN A 263 19.50 -5.06 21.33
C ASN A 263 20.55 -4.88 20.20
N ALA A 264 20.77 -5.93 19.40
CA ALA A 264 21.54 -5.89 18.15
C ALA A 264 20.69 -6.46 17.00
N PRO A 265 19.86 -5.63 16.35
CA PRO A 265 18.93 -6.10 15.33
C PRO A 265 19.61 -6.53 14.06
N PHE A 266 18.90 -7.38 13.32
CA PHE A 266 19.14 -7.56 11.91
C PHE A 266 19.01 -6.23 11.19
N GLN A 267 19.90 -5.95 10.25
CA GLN A 267 19.96 -4.64 9.59
C GLN A 267 20.49 -4.75 8.17
N LEU A 268 19.90 -3.99 7.25
CA LEU A 268 20.46 -3.78 5.92
C LEU A 268 21.62 -2.80 6.03
N THR A 269 22.77 -3.12 5.44
CA THR A 269 23.96 -2.28 5.55
C THR A 269 24.56 -1.99 4.18
N VAL A 270 24.92 -0.73 3.94
CA VAL A 270 25.84 -0.35 2.85
C VAL A 270 27.06 0.27 3.51
N SER A 271 28.25 -0.19 3.13
CA SER A 271 29.52 0.34 3.60
C SER A 271 30.55 0.27 2.48
N ASP A 272 31.28 1.36 2.25
CA ASP A 272 32.45 1.37 1.39
C ASP A 272 33.74 1.05 2.16
N ASP A 273 34.77 0.62 1.43
CA ASP A 273 36.08 0.27 2.02
C ASP A 273 36.73 1.44 2.78
N ALA A 274 36.32 2.69 2.50
CA ALA A 274 36.85 3.89 3.13
C ALA A 274 36.38 4.05 4.58
N VAL A 275 35.15 3.63 4.90
CA VAL A 275 34.62 3.67 6.27
C VAL A 275 34.83 2.33 6.99
N GLY A 276 35.03 1.25 6.24
CA GLY A 276 35.31 -0.09 6.73
C GLY A 276 34.19 -1.08 6.40
N GLN A 277 34.42 -2.36 6.67
CA GLN A 277 33.40 -3.39 6.47
C GLN A 277 32.52 -3.51 7.73
N PHE A 278 31.22 -3.29 7.54
CA PHE A 278 30.23 -3.44 8.60
C PHE A 278 29.37 -4.67 8.34
N PHE A 279 28.93 -5.29 9.44
CA PHE A 279 27.99 -6.39 9.36
C PHE A 279 26.64 -5.92 8.79
N GLY A 280 26.00 -6.76 7.98
CA GLY A 280 24.68 -6.50 7.44
C GLY A 280 24.04 -7.80 6.96
N ASP A 281 22.71 -7.81 6.97
CA ASP A 281 21.87 -8.94 6.61
C ASP A 281 21.33 -8.78 5.19
N SER A 282 21.02 -9.91 4.55
CA SER A 282 20.33 -9.90 3.25
C SER A 282 18.87 -9.52 3.44
N PRO A 283 18.25 -8.74 2.52
CA PRO A 283 16.80 -8.56 2.47
C PRO A 283 16.00 -9.88 2.45
N ASP A 284 16.59 -10.97 1.95
CA ASP A 284 15.98 -12.30 1.93
C ASP A 284 15.83 -12.92 3.33
N SER A 285 16.51 -12.35 4.33
CA SER A 285 16.42 -12.78 5.74
C SER A 285 15.20 -12.18 6.45
N ALA A 286 14.47 -11.27 5.80
CA ALA A 286 13.28 -10.65 6.39
C ALA A 286 12.22 -11.70 6.72
N GLU A 287 11.69 -11.65 7.94
CA GLU A 287 10.55 -12.46 8.35
C GLU A 287 9.31 -12.00 7.59
N THR A 288 8.61 -12.94 6.94
CA THR A 288 7.44 -12.62 6.12
C THR A 288 6.18 -13.31 6.64
N SER A 289 5.06 -12.59 6.60
CA SER A 289 3.77 -13.16 6.99
C SER A 289 2.66 -12.74 6.03
N THR A 290 1.58 -13.53 5.99
CA THR A 290 0.39 -13.23 5.21
C THR A 290 -0.85 -13.62 6.00
N PHE A 291 -1.82 -12.70 6.08
CA PHE A 291 -3.07 -12.93 6.80
C PHE A 291 -4.20 -12.07 6.22
N ARG A 292 -5.44 -12.51 6.42
CA ARG A 292 -6.64 -11.75 6.03
C ARG A 292 -6.98 -10.69 7.06
N VAL A 293 -7.48 -9.57 6.58
CA VAL A 293 -7.94 -8.46 7.41
C VAL A 293 -9.44 -8.25 7.33
N GLU A 294 -9.99 -7.76 8.42
CA GLU A 294 -11.40 -7.39 8.58
C GLU A 294 -11.53 -5.86 8.61
N LEU A 295 -12.71 -5.35 8.27
CA LEU A 295 -13.00 -3.92 8.42
C LEU A 295 -12.90 -3.52 9.90
N GLY A 296 -12.22 -2.41 10.17
CA GLY A 296 -11.91 -1.92 11.51
C GLY A 296 -10.65 -2.50 12.14
N ASP A 297 -9.95 -3.43 11.47
CA ASP A 297 -8.63 -3.86 11.92
C ASP A 297 -7.67 -2.67 11.96
N CYS A 298 -7.02 -2.47 13.11
CA CYS A 298 -6.02 -1.44 13.31
C CYS A 298 -4.63 -2.07 13.21
N ILE A 299 -3.81 -1.58 12.29
CA ILE A 299 -2.44 -2.04 12.05
C ILE A 299 -1.49 -0.93 12.48
N VAL A 300 -0.73 -1.20 13.54
CA VAL A 300 0.34 -0.34 14.03
C VAL A 300 1.64 -0.83 13.42
N VAL A 301 2.31 0.00 12.63
CA VAL A 301 3.66 -0.27 12.10
C VAL A 301 4.60 0.75 12.72
N ALA A 302 5.64 0.30 13.42
CA ALA A 302 6.47 1.21 14.20
C ALA A 302 7.91 0.72 14.34
N THR A 303 8.80 1.66 14.69
CA THR A 303 10.16 1.39 15.12
C THR A 303 10.19 0.89 16.57
N ASP A 304 11.35 0.40 17.02
CA ASP A 304 11.52 -0.14 18.37
C ASP A 304 11.22 0.93 19.45
N GLY A 305 11.42 2.21 19.17
CA GLY A 305 11.09 3.33 20.05
C GLY A 305 9.65 3.31 20.58
N LEU A 306 8.69 2.75 19.81
CA LEU A 306 7.36 2.43 20.33
C LEU A 306 7.37 1.14 21.17
N PHE A 307 7.77 0.02 20.58
CA PHE A 307 7.56 -1.32 21.15
C PHE A 307 8.40 -1.60 22.39
N ASP A 308 9.53 -0.92 22.55
CA ASP A 308 10.39 -0.99 23.72
C ASP A 308 9.86 -0.20 24.92
N ASN A 309 8.95 0.75 24.67
CA ASN A 309 8.45 1.68 25.70
C ASN A 309 6.97 1.52 26.02
N LEU A 310 6.13 1.15 25.05
CA LEU A 310 4.68 1.05 25.19
C LEU A 310 4.19 -0.41 25.16
N PRO A 311 3.72 -0.97 26.29
CA PRO A 311 3.15 -2.31 26.33
C PRO A 311 1.95 -2.49 25.39
N ALA A 312 1.78 -3.70 24.86
CA ALA A 312 0.67 -4.04 23.98
C ALA A 312 -0.71 -3.71 24.57
N SER A 313 -0.89 -3.89 25.88
CA SER A 313 -2.14 -3.56 26.57
C SER A 313 -2.47 -2.06 26.52
N LEU A 314 -1.47 -1.18 26.52
CA LEU A 314 -1.72 0.27 26.37
C LEU A 314 -2.06 0.62 24.92
N ILE A 315 -1.46 -0.07 23.95
CA ILE A 315 -1.83 0.06 22.53
C ILE A 315 -3.29 -0.39 22.32
N GLU A 316 -3.66 -1.57 22.85
CA GLU A 316 -5.04 -2.08 22.82
C GLU A 316 -6.04 -1.08 23.44
N ASN A 317 -5.72 -0.57 24.63
CA ASN A 317 -6.58 0.39 25.35
C ASN A 317 -6.71 1.73 24.61
N GLU A 318 -5.68 2.18 23.91
CA GLU A 318 -5.75 3.42 23.14
C GLU A 318 -6.61 3.22 21.89
N LEU A 319 -6.40 2.13 21.17
CA LEU A 319 -7.14 1.83 19.94
C LEU A 319 -8.60 1.45 20.22
N SER A 320 -8.93 0.94 21.41
CA SER A 320 -10.33 0.70 21.80
C SER A 320 -11.16 1.98 21.97
N LYS A 321 -10.53 3.17 21.97
CA LYS A 321 -11.20 4.48 22.04
C LYS A 321 -11.59 5.03 20.66
N LEU A 322 -11.20 4.36 19.57
CA LEU A 322 -11.55 4.78 18.22
C LEU A 322 -13.02 4.46 17.95
N ASP A 323 -13.86 5.50 18.00
CA ASP A 323 -15.30 5.40 17.71
C ASP A 323 -15.62 5.52 16.20
N SER A 324 -14.70 6.08 15.42
CA SER A 324 -14.79 6.17 13.96
C SER A 324 -13.43 5.92 13.30
N PHE A 325 -13.46 5.62 12.00
CA PHE A 325 -12.25 5.38 11.19
C PHE A 325 -11.94 6.57 10.26
N GLU A 326 -12.44 7.75 10.65
CA GLU A 326 -12.17 9.00 9.95
C GLU A 326 -10.68 9.37 10.07
N PRO A 327 -10.06 9.93 9.01
CA PRO A 327 -8.63 10.25 9.01
C PRO A 327 -8.16 11.05 10.23
N MET A 328 -8.98 11.99 10.71
CA MET A 328 -8.66 12.83 11.86
C MET A 328 -8.61 12.03 13.18
N GLU A 329 -9.53 11.10 13.39
CA GLU A 329 -9.53 10.26 14.60
C GLU A 329 -8.36 9.26 14.58
N VAL A 330 -8.09 8.67 13.41
CA VAL A 330 -6.89 7.83 13.21
C VAL A 330 -5.61 8.62 13.49
N GLN A 331 -5.51 9.87 13.04
CA GLN A 331 -4.36 10.73 13.35
C GLN A 331 -4.25 11.07 14.83
N ARG A 332 -5.37 11.33 15.53
CA ARG A 332 -5.35 11.58 16.99
C ARG A 332 -4.87 10.36 17.76
N ALA A 333 -5.36 9.16 17.45
CA ALA A 333 -4.90 7.93 18.07
C ALA A 333 -3.41 7.68 17.78
N CYS A 334 -2.96 7.90 16.53
CA CYS A 334 -1.55 7.80 16.16
C CYS A 334 -0.67 8.77 16.98
N ASN A 335 -1.10 10.02 17.16
CA ASN A 335 -0.40 11.01 17.97
C ASN A 335 -0.37 10.61 19.45
N SER A 336 -1.48 10.10 19.98
CA SER A 336 -1.58 9.66 21.37
C SER A 336 -0.63 8.49 21.66
N LEU A 337 -0.57 7.48 20.78
CA LEU A 337 0.37 6.37 20.89
C LEU A 337 1.82 6.85 20.92
N ALA A 338 2.20 7.73 19.98
CA ALA A 338 3.56 8.28 19.91
C ALA A 338 3.90 9.10 21.16
N PHE A 339 2.95 9.89 21.65
CA PHE A 339 3.14 10.71 22.85
C PHE A 339 3.27 9.87 24.12
N GLN A 340 2.44 8.83 24.28
CA GLN A 340 2.56 7.90 25.41
C GLN A 340 3.89 7.16 25.41
N ALA A 341 4.32 6.65 24.24
CA ALA A 341 5.62 6.01 24.09
C ALA A 341 6.76 6.96 24.47
N ARG A 342 6.68 8.22 24.04
CA ARG A 342 7.66 9.25 24.40
C ARG A 342 7.69 9.53 25.90
N LEU A 343 6.54 9.65 26.56
CA LEU A 343 6.52 9.88 28.01
C LEU A 343 7.15 8.72 28.77
N LEU A 344 6.80 7.49 28.39
CA LEU A 344 7.33 6.28 29.03
C LEU A 344 8.81 6.05 28.72
N SER A 345 9.31 6.49 27.57
CA SER A 345 10.72 6.35 27.22
C SER A 345 11.66 7.13 28.14
N PHE A 346 11.19 8.26 28.70
CA PHE A 346 11.94 9.06 29.68
C PHE A 346 11.64 8.70 31.14
N ASP A 347 10.68 7.81 31.42
CA ASP A 347 10.38 7.36 32.78
C ASP A 347 11.44 6.37 33.26
N ARG A 348 12.30 6.81 34.17
CA ARG A 348 13.42 6.02 34.71
C ARG A 348 12.99 4.94 35.71
N HIS A 349 11.73 4.93 36.11
CA HIS A 349 11.19 4.03 37.13
C HIS A 349 10.22 3.00 36.56
N SER A 350 9.78 3.18 35.31
CA SER A 350 8.91 2.23 34.62
C SER A 350 9.60 0.90 34.34
N MET A 351 8.88 -0.22 34.49
CA MET A 351 9.29 -1.50 33.92
C MET A 351 8.80 -1.60 32.48
N SER A 352 9.55 -0.93 31.58
CA SER A 352 9.28 -0.91 30.15
C SER A 352 9.39 -2.31 29.52
N PRO A 353 8.74 -2.55 28.37
CA PRO A 353 8.98 -3.75 27.57
C PRO A 353 10.46 -4.06 27.35
N PHE A 354 11.27 -3.04 27.03
CA PHE A 354 12.72 -3.20 26.90
C PHE A 354 13.39 -3.67 28.20
N ALA A 355 13.10 -3.02 29.32
CA ALA A 355 13.68 -3.37 30.62
C ALA A 355 13.32 -4.81 31.01
N LYS A 356 12.10 -5.26 30.72
CA LYS A 356 11.69 -6.66 30.94
C LYS A 356 12.50 -7.64 30.08
N LYS A 357 12.59 -7.39 28.77
CA LYS A 357 13.41 -8.22 27.86
C LYS A 357 14.89 -8.24 28.28
N ALA A 358 15.43 -7.11 28.72
CA ALA A 358 16.81 -7.01 29.22
C ALA A 358 17.02 -7.93 30.43
N GLN A 359 16.09 -7.92 31.39
CA GLN A 359 16.16 -8.77 32.58
C GLN A 359 16.07 -10.26 32.22
N GLU A 360 15.25 -10.63 31.24
CA GLU A 360 15.17 -12.00 30.71
C GLU A 360 16.51 -12.46 30.09
N HIS A 361 17.31 -11.52 29.57
CA HIS A 361 18.66 -11.76 29.07
C HIS A 361 19.76 -11.56 30.13
N GLY A 362 19.40 -11.46 31.41
CA GLY A 362 20.34 -11.32 32.52
C GLY A 362 20.94 -9.92 32.71
N ILE A 363 20.40 -8.91 32.02
CA ILE A 363 20.85 -7.51 32.12
C ILE A 363 19.95 -6.77 33.11
N GLN A 364 20.55 -6.18 34.14
CA GLN A 364 19.81 -5.36 35.10
C GLN A 364 19.51 -3.98 34.50
N ALA A 365 18.37 -3.87 33.82
CA ALA A 365 17.82 -2.61 33.32
C ALA A 365 16.51 -2.26 34.03
N ILE A 366 16.27 -0.96 34.19
CA ILE A 366 15.02 -0.35 34.68
C ILE A 366 14.80 0.96 33.94
N GLY A 367 13.54 1.37 33.78
CA GLY A 367 13.14 2.57 33.08
C GLY A 367 12.81 2.34 31.61
N GLY A 368 12.35 3.40 30.95
CA GLY A 368 12.21 3.48 29.50
C GLY A 368 13.56 3.51 28.78
N LYS A 369 13.50 3.30 27.46
CA LYS A 369 14.61 3.42 26.52
C LYS A 369 14.37 4.66 25.66
N PRO A 370 15.00 5.81 25.94
CA PRO A 370 14.89 6.99 25.09
C PRO A 370 15.38 6.68 23.67
N ASP A 371 14.52 6.85 22.68
CA ASP A 371 14.86 6.64 21.27
C ASP A 371 14.06 7.52 20.32
N ASP A 372 14.44 7.46 19.04
CA ASP A 372 13.61 7.94 17.94
C ASP A 372 12.33 7.08 17.92
N ILE A 373 11.17 7.72 17.72
CA ILE A 373 9.87 7.05 17.74
C ILE A 373 9.19 7.36 16.42
N THR A 374 8.83 6.33 15.67
CA THR A 374 8.09 6.46 14.43
C THR A 374 6.95 5.47 14.38
N ILE A 375 5.75 5.95 14.09
CA ILE A 375 4.53 5.15 14.06
C ILE A 375 3.74 5.50 12.81
N ILE A 376 3.28 4.47 12.09
CA ILE A 376 2.16 4.54 11.17
C ILE A 376 1.01 3.73 11.79
N LEU A 377 -0.14 4.36 11.95
CA LEU A 377 -1.39 3.68 12.29
C LEU A 377 -2.27 3.62 11.05
N ALA A 378 -2.59 2.41 10.58
CA ALA A 378 -3.52 2.20 9.49
C ALA A 378 -4.78 1.47 9.98
N VAL A 379 -5.94 1.92 9.56
CA VAL A 379 -7.21 1.23 9.80
C VAL A 379 -7.73 0.69 8.48
N VAL A 380 -8.15 -0.58 8.49
CA VAL A 380 -8.76 -1.24 7.34
C VAL A 380 -10.20 -0.74 7.19
N ALA A 381 -10.44 0.06 6.17
CA ALA A 381 -11.74 0.66 5.87
C ALA A 381 -12.29 0.16 4.54
N SER A 382 -13.59 0.38 4.31
CA SER A 382 -14.16 0.21 2.99
C SER A 382 -13.57 1.27 2.06
N ALA A 383 -13.09 0.88 0.89
CA ALA A 383 -12.95 1.80 -0.22
C ALA A 383 -14.36 2.09 -0.71
N GLU A 384 -14.96 3.12 -0.16
CA GLU A 384 -16.04 3.80 -0.86
C GLU A 384 -15.45 4.27 -2.19
N SER A 385 -16.16 3.99 -3.27
CA SER A 385 -15.77 4.46 -4.59
C SER A 385 -15.63 5.98 -4.48
N GLU A 386 -14.48 6.53 -4.86
CA GLU A 386 -14.18 7.97 -4.93
C GLU A 386 -15.16 8.67 -5.90
N GLU A 387 -16.44 8.74 -5.54
CA GLU A 387 -17.53 9.24 -6.40
C GLU A 387 -18.25 10.46 -5.82
N GLU A 388 -18.05 10.81 -4.53
CA GLU A 388 -18.74 11.96 -3.93
C GLU A 388 -17.90 13.25 -3.93
N ASP A 389 -16.57 13.17 -4.00
CA ASP A 389 -15.71 14.37 -3.94
C ASP A 389 -15.52 15.08 -5.29
N GLU A 390 -15.81 14.42 -6.43
CA GLU A 390 -15.74 15.07 -7.76
C GLU A 390 -17.04 15.82 -8.12
N GLU A 391 -18.19 15.46 -7.55
CA GLU A 391 -19.47 16.15 -7.81
C GLU A 391 -19.53 17.54 -7.15
N GLU A 392 -18.90 17.76 -5.99
CA GLU A 392 -18.82 19.10 -5.37
C GLU A 392 -17.89 20.04 -6.15
N VAL A 393 -16.85 19.52 -6.79
CA VAL A 393 -15.93 20.33 -7.60
C VAL A 393 -16.55 20.70 -8.95
N GLU A 394 -17.22 19.77 -9.65
CA GLU A 394 -17.89 20.11 -10.92
C GLU A 394 -19.15 20.97 -10.73
N ALA A 395 -19.86 20.85 -9.60
CA ALA A 395 -21.02 21.71 -9.31
C ALA A 395 -20.62 23.17 -9.04
N SER A 396 -19.45 23.41 -8.43
CA SER A 396 -18.95 24.76 -8.17
C SER A 396 -18.33 25.45 -9.40
N GLU A 397 -17.88 24.68 -10.40
CA GLU A 397 -17.35 25.21 -11.67
C GLU A 397 -18.44 25.49 -12.72
N GLN A 398 -19.67 25.00 -12.53
CA GLN A 398 -20.80 25.31 -13.42
C GLN A 398 -21.66 26.50 -12.97
N GLU A 399 -21.44 27.03 -11.76
CA GLU A 399 -22.12 28.23 -11.25
C GLU A 399 -21.27 29.52 -11.29
N CYS A 400 -20.11 29.52 -11.96
CA CYS A 400 -19.22 30.69 -12.08
C CYS A 400 -19.14 31.27 -13.50
#